data_AF-A0A9E3WCW3-F1
#
_entry.id   AF-A0A9E3WCW3-F1
#
_cell.length_a   1.000
_cell.length_b   1.000
_cell.length_c   1.000
_cell.angle_alpha   90.00
_cell.angle_beta   90.00
_cell.angle_gamma   90.00
#
_symmetry.space_group_name_H-M   'P 1'
#
loop_
_entity.id
_entity.type
_entity.pdbx_description
1 polymer ?
#
loop_
_entity_poly.entity_id
_entity_poly.type
_entity_poly.pdbx_seq_one_letter_code
_entity_poly.pdbx_strand_id
1 'polypeptide(L)'
;MQKTDIQNNSNKQVVILNEIREKVKQDYLEGMKYKDICEKYNLSINTLKSWIKRYGWADEKKYQSKQCAPKKKRGAPIGNKNAVGNNGGAPPKNKNAEKHGFFSKYLPEETIDIIQEIKEKNPLDILWENIQIQYAAIIRAQKIMFVKDRNDKTVEKVEERRGKVIGERWEVQQAWDKQANFLQAQSRAMAELRNMIKQYEELCNSELVTEEQKMRIKKLKVEIERVEGDEEELKKLDKLIEAIDNEAKS
;
A
#
# COMPACT_ATOMS: atom_id res chain seq x y z
N MET A 1 41.24 -50.60 -48.62
CA MET A 1 41.35 -51.20 -47.27
C MET A 1 41.54 -50.20 -46.12
N GLN A 2 41.67 -48.87 -46.35
CA GLN A 2 42.04 -47.93 -45.27
C GLN A 2 40.88 -47.17 -44.58
N LYS A 3 39.65 -47.18 -45.10
CA LYS A 3 38.52 -46.40 -44.50
C LYS A 3 37.83 -47.11 -43.31
N THR A 4 37.81 -48.44 -43.31
CA THR A 4 37.18 -49.27 -42.27
C THR A 4 37.95 -49.24 -40.95
N ASP A 5 39.28 -49.13 -41.00
CA ASP A 5 40.14 -49.15 -39.80
C ASP A 5 40.10 -47.84 -39.03
N ILE A 6 39.90 -46.71 -39.72
CA ILE A 6 39.81 -45.37 -39.11
C ILE A 6 38.49 -45.19 -38.34
N GLN A 7 37.37 -45.66 -38.91
CA GLN A 7 36.06 -45.63 -38.24
C GLN A 7 36.00 -46.59 -37.04
N ASN A 8 36.66 -47.74 -37.11
CA ASN A 8 36.74 -48.67 -36.00
C ASN A 8 37.61 -48.14 -34.84
N ASN A 9 38.67 -47.38 -35.13
CA ASN A 9 39.54 -46.80 -34.11
C ASN A 9 38.88 -45.61 -33.37
N SER A 10 38.16 -44.77 -34.11
CA SER A 10 37.42 -43.63 -33.53
C SER A 10 36.26 -44.07 -32.64
N ASN A 11 35.51 -45.10 -33.04
CA ASN A 11 34.46 -45.67 -32.19
C ASN A 11 35.00 -46.31 -30.90
N LYS A 12 36.14 -47.00 -30.97
CA LYS A 12 36.81 -47.55 -29.77
C LYS A 12 37.26 -46.45 -28.81
N GLN A 13 37.78 -45.34 -29.34
CA GLN A 13 38.26 -44.23 -28.52
C GLN A 13 37.12 -43.50 -27.77
N VAL A 14 35.94 -43.36 -28.40
CA VAL A 14 34.74 -42.77 -27.77
C VAL A 14 34.18 -43.67 -26.66
N VAL A 15 34.17 -44.99 -26.86
CA VAL A 15 33.72 -45.95 -25.83
C VAL A 15 34.62 -45.90 -24.60
N ILE A 16 35.95 -45.90 -24.80
CA ILE A 16 36.93 -45.83 -23.72
C ILE A 16 36.79 -44.53 -22.90
N LEU A 17 36.55 -43.39 -23.56
CA LEU A 17 36.35 -42.10 -22.89
C LEU A 17 35.10 -42.06 -22.00
N ASN A 18 34.01 -42.70 -22.44
CA ASN A 18 32.79 -42.79 -21.65
C ASN A 18 32.96 -43.70 -20.42
N GLU A 19 33.65 -44.83 -20.57
CA GLU A 19 33.96 -45.73 -19.44
C GLU A 19 34.84 -45.06 -18.37
N ILE A 20 35.85 -44.28 -18.79
CA ILE A 20 36.69 -43.50 -17.87
C ILE A 20 35.84 -42.47 -17.11
N ARG A 21 34.93 -41.78 -17.81
CA ARG A 21 34.06 -40.76 -17.21
C ARG A 21 33.15 -41.34 -16.13
N GLU A 22 32.55 -42.52 -16.35
CA GLU A 22 31.69 -43.15 -15.36
C GLU A 22 32.46 -43.60 -14.11
N LYS A 23 33.68 -44.14 -14.27
CA LYS A 23 34.55 -44.49 -13.14
C LYS A 23 34.97 -43.26 -12.32
N VAL A 24 35.32 -42.17 -13.01
CA VAL A 24 35.64 -40.88 -12.39
C VAL A 24 34.43 -40.31 -11.62
N LYS A 25 33.21 -40.49 -12.15
CA LYS A 25 31.97 -40.08 -11.47
C LYS A 25 31.78 -40.85 -10.16
N GLN A 26 31.98 -42.16 -10.17
CA GLN A 26 31.85 -43.02 -8.98
C GLN A 26 32.82 -42.58 -7.88
N ASP A 27 34.12 -42.49 -8.18
CA ASP A 27 35.14 -42.04 -7.22
C ASP A 27 34.82 -40.65 -6.63
N TYR A 28 34.28 -39.74 -7.45
CA TYR A 28 33.85 -38.41 -7.01
C TYR A 28 32.67 -38.47 -6.03
N LEU A 29 31.66 -39.30 -6.32
CA LEU A 29 30.47 -39.48 -5.47
C LEU A 29 30.84 -40.13 -4.14
N GLU A 30 31.77 -41.09 -4.15
CA GLU A 30 32.32 -41.75 -2.95
C GLU A 30 33.12 -40.80 -2.03
N GLY A 31 33.47 -39.60 -2.51
CA GLY A 31 34.10 -38.57 -1.68
C GLY A 31 35.61 -38.44 -1.87
N MET A 32 36.20 -39.09 -2.87
CA MET A 32 37.63 -38.98 -3.16
C MET A 32 38.03 -37.52 -3.47
N LYS A 33 39.23 -37.11 -3.04
CA LYS A 33 39.72 -35.74 -3.28
C LYS A 33 40.03 -35.56 -4.76
N TYR A 34 39.90 -34.33 -5.24
CA TYR A 34 40.07 -34.04 -6.68
C TYR A 34 41.49 -34.34 -7.17
N LYS A 35 42.50 -34.16 -6.32
CA LYS A 35 43.90 -34.44 -6.66
C LYS A 35 44.09 -35.94 -6.93
N ASP A 36 43.62 -36.78 -6.02
CA ASP A 36 43.74 -38.24 -6.09
C ASP A 36 43.02 -38.79 -7.35
N ILE A 37 41.84 -38.25 -7.69
CA ILE A 37 41.11 -38.61 -8.93
C ILE A 37 41.91 -38.19 -10.18
N CYS A 38 42.49 -36.99 -10.17
CA CYS A 38 43.28 -36.49 -11.30
C CYS A 38 44.52 -37.34 -11.54
N GLU A 39 45.22 -37.74 -10.47
CA GLU A 39 46.38 -38.62 -10.53
C GLU A 39 46.01 -40.04 -11.02
N LYS A 40 44.92 -40.62 -10.50
CA LYS A 40 44.46 -41.97 -10.86
C LYS A 40 44.08 -42.14 -12.34
N TYR A 41 43.48 -41.12 -12.95
CA TYR A 41 43.01 -41.18 -14.34
C TYR A 41 43.84 -40.32 -15.30
N ASN A 42 44.95 -39.75 -14.82
CA ASN A 42 45.81 -38.81 -15.57
C ASN A 42 45.01 -37.66 -16.21
N LEU A 43 44.09 -37.05 -15.43
CA LEU A 43 43.23 -35.96 -15.87
C LEU A 43 43.72 -34.62 -15.33
N SER A 44 43.50 -33.56 -16.10
CA SER A 44 43.67 -32.21 -15.57
C SER A 44 42.55 -31.88 -14.58
N ILE A 45 42.87 -31.12 -13.53
CA ILE A 45 41.88 -30.68 -12.53
C ILE A 45 40.73 -29.87 -13.16
N ASN A 46 41.02 -29.17 -14.27
CA ASN A 46 40.03 -28.40 -15.02
C ASN A 46 39.08 -29.31 -15.80
N THR A 47 39.57 -30.43 -16.33
CA THR A 47 38.75 -31.46 -16.99
C THR A 47 37.76 -32.06 -15.98
N LEU A 48 38.23 -32.45 -14.80
CA LEU A 48 37.39 -32.99 -13.74
C LEU A 48 36.32 -31.98 -13.29
N LYS A 49 36.70 -30.73 -13.03
CA LYS A 49 35.74 -29.66 -12.69
C LYS A 49 34.71 -29.42 -13.78
N SER A 50 35.13 -29.46 -15.05
CA SER A 50 34.24 -29.30 -16.21
C SER A 50 33.22 -30.43 -16.28
N TRP A 51 33.61 -31.68 -16.04
CA TRP A 51 32.69 -32.82 -16.00
C TRP A 51 31.70 -32.74 -14.84
N ILE A 52 32.19 -32.45 -13.62
CA ILE A 52 31.33 -32.26 -12.45
C ILE A 52 30.23 -31.22 -12.72
N LYS A 53 30.59 -30.11 -13.38
CA LYS A 53 29.65 -29.05 -13.75
C LYS A 53 28.74 -29.44 -14.90
N ARG A 54 29.30 -29.93 -16.02
CA ARG A 54 28.57 -30.21 -17.27
C ARG A 54 27.52 -31.31 -17.10
N TYR A 55 27.83 -32.31 -16.28
CA TYR A 55 26.96 -33.46 -16.03
C TYR A 55 26.24 -33.42 -14.68
N GLY A 56 26.30 -32.29 -13.95
CA GLY A 56 25.51 -32.08 -12.73
C GLY A 56 25.88 -32.96 -11.52
N TRP A 57 27.09 -33.53 -11.47
CA TRP A 57 27.47 -34.49 -10.42
C TRP A 57 27.48 -33.89 -9.00
N ALA A 58 27.70 -32.57 -8.89
CA ALA A 58 27.68 -31.88 -7.60
C ALA A 58 26.29 -31.91 -6.94
N ASP A 59 25.23 -31.81 -7.74
CA ASP A 59 23.86 -31.87 -7.26
C ASP A 59 23.50 -33.30 -6.86
N GLU A 60 23.87 -34.30 -7.67
CA GLU A 60 23.69 -35.72 -7.33
C GLU A 60 24.36 -36.08 -6.00
N LYS A 61 25.59 -35.60 -5.75
CA LYS A 61 26.31 -35.81 -4.48
C LYS A 61 25.59 -35.17 -3.29
N LYS A 62 24.96 -34.01 -3.50
CA LYS A 62 24.18 -33.31 -2.48
C LYS A 62 22.88 -34.05 -2.14
N TYR A 63 22.27 -34.73 -3.12
CA TYR A 63 21.08 -35.54 -2.89
C TYR A 63 21.41 -36.90 -2.22
N GLN A 64 22.58 -37.48 -2.53
CA GLN A 64 23.03 -38.73 -1.89
C GLN A 64 23.54 -38.53 -0.45
N SER A 65 24.16 -37.38 -0.14
CA SER A 65 24.59 -37.06 1.22
C SER A 65 23.42 -36.52 2.05
N LYS A 66 22.80 -37.37 2.87
CA LYS A 66 21.76 -36.99 3.86
C LYS A 66 22.25 -36.01 4.96
N GLN A 67 23.45 -35.45 4.84
CA GLN A 67 24.02 -34.49 5.79
C GLN A 67 23.86 -33.06 5.29
N CYS A 68 22.67 -32.50 5.51
CA CYS A 68 22.55 -31.05 5.60
C CYS A 68 23.28 -30.58 6.86
N ALA A 69 24.19 -29.61 6.73
CA ALA A 69 24.89 -29.02 7.88
C ALA A 69 23.87 -28.56 8.96
N PRO A 70 24.11 -28.84 10.26
CA PRO A 70 23.18 -28.43 11.31
C PRO A 70 23.05 -26.91 11.33
N LYS A 71 21.81 -26.42 11.25
CA LYS A 71 21.52 -24.98 11.36
C LYS A 71 22.06 -24.48 12.71
N LYS A 72 23.05 -23.58 12.69
CA LYS A 72 23.55 -22.92 13.92
C LYS A 72 22.37 -22.27 14.64
N LYS A 73 22.19 -22.57 15.92
CA LYS A 73 21.18 -21.90 16.75
C LYS A 73 21.54 -20.41 16.81
N ARG A 74 20.60 -19.53 16.43
CA ARG A 74 20.74 -18.08 16.59
C ARG A 74 20.44 -17.70 18.04
N GLY A 75 21.31 -16.92 18.67
CA GLY A 75 21.10 -16.41 20.02
C GLY A 75 22.40 -16.20 20.78
N ALA A 76 22.31 -15.45 21.89
CA ALA A 76 23.41 -15.34 22.84
C ALA A 76 23.69 -16.73 23.48
N PRO A 77 24.94 -17.01 23.87
CA PRO A 77 25.28 -18.23 24.59
C PRO A 77 24.41 -18.39 25.85
N ILE A 78 23.92 -19.62 26.08
CA ILE A 78 23.23 -19.97 27.32
C ILE A 78 24.18 -19.71 28.50
N GLY A 79 23.73 -18.91 29.48
CA GLY A 79 24.53 -18.53 30.66
C GLY A 79 25.42 -17.30 30.47
N ASN A 80 25.19 -16.45 29.47
CA ASN A 80 25.93 -15.19 29.30
C ASN A 80 25.80 -14.28 30.54
N LYS A 81 26.92 -14.06 31.24
CA LYS A 81 26.98 -13.21 32.45
C LYS A 81 26.85 -11.71 32.15
N ASN A 82 26.98 -11.28 30.89
CA ASN A 82 26.89 -9.87 30.49
C ASN A 82 25.47 -9.26 30.60
N ALA A 83 24.45 -10.09 30.84
CA ALA A 83 23.06 -9.65 31.05
C ALA A 83 22.60 -9.75 32.52
N VAL A 84 23.47 -10.20 33.43
CA VAL A 84 23.12 -10.34 34.86
C VAL A 84 22.87 -8.95 35.44
N GLY A 85 21.62 -8.68 35.82
CA GLY A 85 21.18 -7.38 36.36
C GLY A 85 20.47 -6.44 35.37
N ASN A 86 20.43 -6.78 34.08
CA ASN A 86 19.55 -6.11 33.12
C ASN A 86 18.24 -6.88 33.05
N ASN A 87 17.08 -6.20 33.16
CA ASN A 87 15.76 -6.83 33.07
C ASN A 87 15.41 -7.44 31.70
N GLY A 88 16.37 -7.50 30.78
CA GLY A 88 16.12 -7.82 29.37
C GLY A 88 15.28 -6.73 28.71
N GLY A 89 15.51 -6.53 27.42
CA GLY A 89 14.77 -5.54 26.64
C GLY A 89 15.63 -4.40 26.11
N ALA A 90 15.00 -3.61 25.26
CA ALA A 90 15.61 -2.46 24.61
C ALA A 90 15.88 -1.34 25.64
N PRO A 91 17.03 -0.64 25.58
CA PRO A 91 17.31 0.50 26.47
C PRO A 91 16.16 1.51 26.48
N PRO A 92 15.88 2.19 27.61
CA PRO A 92 14.95 3.32 27.62
C PRO A 92 15.43 4.36 26.61
N LYS A 93 14.55 4.75 25.67
CA LYS A 93 14.82 5.54 24.44
C LYS A 93 15.38 4.78 23.23
N ASN A 94 15.37 3.45 23.21
CA ASN A 94 15.68 2.70 21.99
C ASN A 94 14.53 2.83 20.98
N LYS A 95 14.78 3.62 19.93
CA LYS A 95 13.85 3.94 18.84
C LYS A 95 13.92 2.95 17.66
N ASN A 96 14.67 1.84 17.78
CA ASN A 96 14.91 0.91 16.68
C ASN A 96 13.64 0.20 16.16
N ALA A 97 12.51 0.32 16.87
CA ALA A 97 11.21 -0.24 16.48
C ALA A 97 10.14 0.85 16.24
N GLU A 98 10.52 2.11 16.04
CA GLU A 98 9.56 3.14 15.61
C GLU A 98 8.98 2.74 14.24
N LYS A 99 7.66 2.51 14.20
CA LYS A 99 6.92 2.19 12.96
C LYS A 99 6.84 3.38 11.99
N HIS A 100 7.21 4.55 12.48
CA HIS A 100 6.98 5.85 11.86
C HIS A 100 8.31 6.51 11.48
N GLY A 101 8.42 6.96 10.22
CA GLY A 101 9.64 7.55 9.66
C GLY A 101 9.94 8.98 10.14
N PHE A 102 10.46 9.83 9.24
CA PHE A 102 10.89 11.22 9.52
C PHE A 102 9.94 12.06 10.41
N PHE A 103 8.63 11.85 10.30
CA PHE A 103 7.60 12.60 11.02
C PHE A 103 7.45 12.25 12.51
N SER A 104 7.99 11.11 12.98
CA SER A 104 7.94 10.71 14.40
C SER A 104 8.59 11.70 15.36
N LYS A 105 9.46 12.56 14.84
CA LYS A 105 10.18 13.58 15.61
C LYS A 105 9.33 14.82 15.92
N TYR A 106 8.30 15.09 15.12
CA TYR A 106 7.60 16.37 15.13
C TYR A 106 6.09 16.24 15.33
N LEU A 107 5.52 15.07 15.05
CA LEU A 107 4.08 14.85 15.09
C LEU A 107 3.71 13.80 16.15
N PRO A 108 2.53 13.91 16.77
CA PRO A 108 2.02 12.89 17.67
C PRO A 108 1.65 11.62 16.89
N GLU A 109 1.63 10.48 17.58
CA GLU A 109 1.43 9.14 16.97
C GLU A 109 0.15 9.05 16.13
N GLU A 110 -0.97 9.54 16.66
CA GLU A 110 -2.27 9.60 15.97
C GLU A 110 -2.18 10.33 14.62
N THR A 111 -1.44 11.44 14.55
CA THR A 111 -1.28 12.19 13.29
C THR A 111 -0.41 11.42 12.29
N ILE A 112 0.53 10.61 12.76
CA ILE A 112 1.39 9.84 11.86
C ILE A 112 0.63 8.65 11.26
N ASP A 113 -0.21 7.99 12.06
CA ASP A 113 -1.10 6.93 11.58
C ASP A 113 -2.00 7.47 10.45
N ILE A 114 -2.60 8.63 10.65
CA ILE A 114 -3.41 9.32 9.62
C ILE A 114 -2.57 9.60 8.36
N ILE A 115 -1.36 10.15 8.48
CA ILE A 115 -0.49 10.43 7.33
C ILE A 115 -0.12 9.15 6.59
N GLN A 116 0.11 8.05 7.32
CA GLN A 116 0.48 6.79 6.72
C GLN A 116 -0.70 6.19 5.94
N GLU A 117 -1.91 6.21 6.50
CA GLU A 117 -3.13 5.83 5.77
C GLU A 117 -3.35 6.67 4.51
N ILE A 118 -3.13 7.99 4.59
CA ILE A 118 -3.27 8.89 3.44
C ILE A 118 -2.25 8.55 2.34
N LYS A 119 -1.00 8.24 2.70
CA LYS A 119 0.05 7.89 1.72
C LYS A 119 -0.25 6.62 0.92
N GLU A 120 -1.03 5.71 1.49
CA GLU A 120 -1.41 4.45 0.85
C GLU A 120 -2.59 4.63 -0.12
N LYS A 121 -3.30 5.76 -0.06
CA LYS A 121 -4.43 6.06 -0.95
C LYS A 121 -3.97 6.68 -2.28
N ASN A 122 -4.74 6.38 -3.33
CA ASN A 122 -4.60 7.05 -4.62
C ASN A 122 -5.01 8.52 -4.48
N PRO A 123 -4.28 9.49 -5.05
CA PRO A 123 -4.67 10.90 -5.09
C PRO A 123 -6.12 11.15 -5.56
N LEU A 124 -6.61 10.33 -6.49
CA LEU A 124 -7.98 10.42 -6.99
C LEU A 124 -9.00 10.05 -5.90
N ASP A 125 -8.73 9.01 -5.11
CA ASP A 125 -9.61 8.59 -4.01
C ASP A 125 -9.62 9.61 -2.87
N ILE A 126 -8.47 10.23 -2.57
CA ILE A 126 -8.39 11.32 -1.59
C ILE A 126 -9.26 12.50 -2.02
N LEU A 127 -9.19 12.88 -3.30
CA LEU A 127 -10.03 13.96 -3.83
C LEU A 127 -11.52 13.60 -3.75
N TRP A 128 -11.89 12.35 -4.07
CA TRP A 128 -13.26 11.87 -3.94
C TRP A 128 -13.77 11.92 -2.49
N GLU A 129 -12.99 11.43 -1.54
CA GLU A 129 -13.33 11.46 -0.11
C GLU A 129 -13.55 12.91 0.36
N ASN A 130 -12.69 13.84 -0.07
CA ASN A 130 -12.86 15.26 0.24
C ASN A 130 -14.16 15.84 -0.35
N ILE A 131 -14.51 15.49 -1.59
CA ILE A 131 -15.78 15.87 -2.22
C ILE A 131 -16.96 15.37 -1.37
N GLN A 132 -16.93 14.11 -0.94
CA GLN A 132 -17.99 13.52 -0.11
C GLN A 132 -18.12 14.22 1.24
N ILE A 133 -17.00 14.47 1.92
CA ILE A 133 -16.97 15.18 3.21
C ILE A 133 -17.53 16.58 3.05
N GLN A 134 -17.11 17.31 2.02
CA GLN A 134 -17.58 18.68 1.76
C GLN A 134 -19.09 18.70 1.46
N TYR A 135 -19.57 17.80 0.61
CA TYR A 135 -21.00 17.69 0.31
C TYR A 135 -21.82 17.37 1.57
N ALA A 136 -21.37 16.41 2.37
CA ALA A 136 -22.02 16.07 3.64
C ALA A 136 -22.01 17.24 4.64
N ALA A 137 -20.91 18.00 4.71
CA ALA A 137 -20.81 19.18 5.55
C ALA A 137 -21.81 20.27 5.14
N ILE A 138 -22.01 20.49 3.84
CA ILE A 138 -22.98 21.46 3.32
C ILE A 138 -24.42 21.05 3.68
N ILE A 139 -24.78 19.78 3.48
CA ILE A 139 -26.10 19.26 3.86
C ILE A 139 -26.32 19.38 5.38
N ARG A 140 -25.29 19.07 6.18
CA ARG A 140 -25.37 19.22 7.63
C ARG A 140 -25.52 20.68 8.04
N ALA A 141 -24.79 21.59 7.40
CA ALA A 141 -24.88 23.03 7.65
C ALA A 141 -26.28 23.57 7.31
N GLN A 142 -26.88 23.12 6.21
CA GLN A 142 -28.27 23.46 5.85
C GLN A 142 -29.25 23.12 6.99
N LYS A 143 -29.07 21.98 7.69
CA LYS A 143 -29.92 21.59 8.82
C LYS A 143 -29.69 22.43 10.09
N ILE A 144 -28.46 22.89 10.32
CA ILE A 144 -28.08 23.62 11.54
C ILE A 144 -28.36 25.12 11.41
N MET A 145 -28.11 25.70 10.24
CA MET A 145 -28.15 27.14 10.00
C MET A 145 -29.49 27.64 9.43
N PHE A 146 -30.48 26.77 9.32
CA PHE A 146 -31.80 27.09 8.78
C PHE A 146 -32.51 28.17 9.60
N VAL A 147 -32.86 29.28 8.96
CA VAL A 147 -33.70 30.36 9.52
C VAL A 147 -35.16 30.10 9.13
N LYS A 148 -36.04 29.86 10.11
CA LYS A 148 -37.44 29.51 9.86
C LYS A 148 -38.26 30.67 9.31
N ASP A 149 -38.10 31.85 9.91
CA ASP A 149 -38.87 33.04 9.57
C ASP A 149 -38.15 34.33 10.01
N ARG A 150 -38.75 35.48 9.72
CA ARG A 150 -38.20 36.82 10.02
C ARG A 150 -37.90 37.05 11.51
N ASN A 151 -38.55 36.30 12.40
CA ASN A 151 -38.43 36.44 13.85
C ASN A 151 -37.49 35.40 14.47
N ASP A 152 -36.90 34.50 13.68
CA ASP A 152 -35.93 33.48 14.13
C ASP A 152 -34.56 34.10 14.47
N LYS A 153 -34.57 34.93 15.51
CA LYS A 153 -33.41 35.57 16.11
C LYS A 153 -32.83 34.68 17.20
N THR A 154 -31.50 34.65 17.28
CA THR A 154 -30.79 33.99 18.39
C THR A 154 -30.40 35.06 19.40
N VAL A 155 -30.74 34.86 20.66
CA VAL A 155 -30.39 35.77 21.76
C VAL A 155 -29.62 34.95 22.80
N GLU A 156 -28.36 35.29 23.01
CA GLU A 156 -27.48 34.58 23.93
C GLU A 156 -26.87 35.55 24.94
N LYS A 157 -26.81 35.13 26.21
CA LYS A 157 -26.18 35.92 27.27
C LYS A 157 -24.68 35.65 27.23
N VAL A 158 -23.92 36.67 26.82
CA VAL A 158 -22.47 36.55 26.63
C VAL A 158 -21.66 37.03 27.83
N GLU A 159 -22.28 37.79 28.73
CA GLU A 159 -21.58 38.27 29.93
C GLU A 159 -22.55 38.45 31.10
N GLU A 160 -22.13 37.98 32.28
CA GLU A 160 -22.80 38.25 33.55
C GLU A 160 -21.77 38.76 34.55
N ARG A 161 -21.92 40.01 34.99
CA ARG A 161 -21.10 40.60 36.05
C ARG A 161 -21.88 40.64 37.35
N ARG A 162 -21.31 40.04 38.40
CA ARG A 162 -21.82 40.11 39.77
C ARG A 162 -20.76 40.75 40.68
N GLY A 163 -21.12 41.83 41.37
CA GLY A 163 -20.22 42.62 42.20
C GLY A 163 -20.80 44.01 42.51
N LYS A 164 -19.93 45.02 42.70
CA LYS A 164 -20.34 46.39 43.01
C LYS A 164 -21.16 47.08 41.91
N VAL A 165 -21.02 46.61 40.67
CA VAL A 165 -21.88 46.93 39.52
C VAL A 165 -22.40 45.60 38.97
N ILE A 166 -23.73 45.44 38.95
CA ILE A 166 -24.40 44.28 38.36
C ILE A 166 -24.76 44.65 36.92
N GLY A 167 -24.43 43.78 35.97
CA GLY A 167 -24.73 44.01 34.57
C GLY A 167 -24.73 42.73 33.75
N GLU A 168 -25.59 42.68 32.75
CA GLU A 168 -25.69 41.58 31.79
C GLU A 168 -25.46 42.12 30.38
N ARG A 169 -24.72 41.38 29.57
CA ARG A 169 -24.56 41.66 28.14
C ARG A 169 -25.19 40.53 27.35
N TRP A 170 -26.02 40.91 26.40
CA TRP A 170 -26.72 40.01 25.49
C TRP A 170 -26.22 40.24 24.07
N GLU A 171 -25.93 39.16 23.36
CA GLU A 171 -25.68 39.18 21.92
C GLU A 171 -26.94 38.73 21.20
N VAL A 172 -27.32 39.49 20.17
CA VAL A 172 -28.52 39.22 19.36
C VAL A 172 -28.10 39.05 17.92
N GLN A 173 -28.28 37.84 17.39
CA GLN A 173 -28.13 37.57 15.97
C GLN A 173 -29.50 37.67 15.29
N GLN A 174 -29.63 38.62 14.37
CA GLN A 174 -30.88 38.85 13.65
C GLN A 174 -31.12 37.76 12.60
N ALA A 175 -32.39 37.41 12.35
CA ALA A 175 -32.77 36.36 11.40
C ALA A 175 -32.22 36.63 9.98
N TRP A 176 -32.30 37.89 9.51
CA TRP A 176 -31.79 38.28 8.19
C TRP A 176 -30.26 38.21 8.10
N ASP A 177 -29.56 38.51 9.18
CA ASP A 177 -28.09 38.43 9.25
C ASP A 177 -27.63 36.97 9.27
N LYS A 178 -28.28 36.12 10.09
CA LYS A 178 -28.08 34.66 10.07
C LYS A 178 -28.26 34.08 8.66
N GLN A 179 -29.35 34.44 7.98
CA GLN A 179 -29.64 33.97 6.63
C GLN A 179 -28.63 34.46 5.60
N ALA A 180 -28.22 35.73 5.67
CA ALA A 180 -27.21 36.30 4.78
C ALA A 180 -25.84 35.61 4.95
N ASN A 181 -25.40 35.43 6.20
CA ASN A 181 -24.15 34.74 6.51
C ASN A 181 -24.20 33.27 6.07
N PHE A 182 -25.34 32.59 6.27
CA PHE A 182 -25.56 31.24 5.78
C PHE A 182 -25.43 31.15 4.26
N LEU A 183 -26.15 31.98 3.51
CA LEU A 183 -26.11 31.99 2.04
C LEU A 183 -24.69 32.29 1.52
N GLN A 184 -23.98 33.22 2.15
CA GLN A 184 -22.60 33.53 1.78
C GLN A 184 -21.65 32.35 2.04
N ALA A 185 -21.76 31.71 3.20
CA ALA A 185 -20.96 30.53 3.54
C ALA A 185 -21.28 29.35 2.60
N GLN A 186 -22.56 29.11 2.32
CA GLN A 186 -23.03 28.06 1.42
C GLN A 186 -22.54 28.28 -0.02
N SER A 187 -22.62 29.50 -0.54
CA SER A 187 -22.15 29.85 -1.88
C SER A 187 -20.65 29.55 -2.05
N ARG A 188 -19.83 29.93 -1.06
CA ARG A 188 -18.39 29.62 -1.05
C ARG A 188 -18.12 28.12 -0.98
N ALA A 189 -18.84 27.41 -0.10
CA ALA A 189 -18.71 25.97 0.05
C ALA A 189 -19.09 25.21 -1.24
N MET A 190 -20.14 25.64 -1.94
CA MET A 190 -20.53 25.07 -3.23
C MET A 190 -19.56 25.41 -4.36
N ALA A 191 -18.98 26.62 -4.37
CA ALA A 191 -17.94 26.96 -5.34
C ALA A 191 -16.73 26.02 -5.20
N GLU A 192 -16.30 25.73 -3.98
CA GLU A 192 -15.20 24.80 -3.74
C GLU A 192 -15.56 23.36 -4.12
N LEU A 193 -16.78 22.91 -3.79
CA LEU A 193 -17.26 21.59 -4.19
C LEU A 193 -17.24 21.42 -5.72
N ARG A 194 -17.75 22.41 -6.47
CA ARG A 194 -17.69 22.41 -7.95
C ARG A 194 -16.27 22.38 -8.48
N ASN A 195 -15.34 23.10 -7.85
CA ASN A 195 -13.93 23.08 -8.23
C ASN A 195 -13.30 21.70 -8.01
N MET A 196 -13.52 21.06 -6.86
CA MET A 196 -13.02 19.71 -6.59
C MET A 196 -13.59 18.68 -7.57
N ILE A 197 -14.89 18.76 -7.88
CA ILE A 197 -15.55 17.92 -8.88
C ILE A 197 -14.89 18.11 -10.26
N LYS A 198 -14.65 19.35 -10.66
CA LYS A 198 -13.97 19.64 -11.94
C LYS A 198 -12.56 19.05 -11.98
N GLN A 199 -11.77 19.20 -10.91
CA GLN A 199 -10.43 18.60 -10.82
C GLN A 199 -10.50 17.06 -10.88
N TYR A 200 -11.51 16.46 -10.25
CA TYR A 200 -11.73 15.03 -10.30
C TYR A 200 -12.05 14.57 -11.74
N GLU A 201 -12.91 15.28 -12.47
CA GLU A 201 -13.18 14.99 -13.89
C GLU A 201 -11.93 15.09 -14.77
N GLU A 202 -11.11 16.12 -14.56
CA GLU A 202 -9.87 16.31 -15.31
C GLU A 202 -8.90 15.14 -15.09
N LEU A 203 -8.76 14.66 -13.85
CA LEU A 203 -7.96 13.47 -13.53
C LEU A 203 -8.59 12.17 -14.08
N CYS A 204 -9.91 12.10 -14.11
CA CYS A 204 -10.68 10.99 -14.66
C CYS A 204 -10.66 10.90 -16.20
N ASN A 205 -10.24 11.94 -16.91
CA ASN A 205 -10.11 11.94 -18.37
C ASN A 205 -8.80 11.28 -18.88
N SER A 206 -7.96 10.76 -17.98
CA SER A 206 -6.78 9.96 -18.35
C SER A 206 -7.15 8.53 -18.76
N GLU A 207 -6.41 7.92 -19.70
CA GLU A 207 -6.69 6.59 -20.30
C GLU A 207 -6.75 5.41 -19.30
N LEU A 208 -6.39 5.60 -18.03
CA LEU A 208 -6.26 4.55 -17.01
C LEU A 208 -7.41 4.51 -16.00
N VAL A 209 -8.48 5.27 -16.23
CA VAL A 209 -9.58 5.46 -15.28
C VAL A 209 -10.65 4.40 -15.47
N THR A 210 -11.08 3.80 -14.35
CA THR A 210 -12.14 2.78 -14.35
C THR A 210 -13.50 3.39 -14.65
N GLU A 211 -14.37 2.66 -15.35
CA GLU A 211 -15.75 3.12 -15.64
C GLU A 211 -16.53 3.45 -14.36
N GLU A 212 -16.24 2.76 -13.25
CA GLU A 212 -16.84 3.05 -11.94
C GLU A 212 -16.56 4.49 -11.47
N GLN A 213 -15.35 5.01 -11.70
CA GLN A 213 -14.97 6.37 -11.29
C GLN A 213 -15.71 7.45 -12.10
N LYS A 214 -15.96 7.18 -13.40
CA LYS A 214 -16.77 8.07 -14.26
C LYS A 214 -18.25 8.06 -13.85
N MET A 215 -18.76 6.92 -13.39
CA MET A 215 -20.15 6.79 -12.96
C MET A 215 -20.42 7.49 -11.62
N ARG A 216 -19.47 7.43 -10.68
CA ARG A 216 -19.54 8.14 -9.40
C ARG A 216 -19.76 9.65 -9.58
N ILE A 217 -19.00 10.29 -10.48
CA ILE A 217 -19.12 11.73 -10.69
C ILE A 217 -20.41 12.12 -11.40
N LYS A 218 -20.87 11.32 -12.36
CA LYS A 218 -22.17 11.53 -13.01
C LYS A 218 -23.30 11.51 -11.97
N LYS A 219 -23.31 10.50 -11.09
CA LYS A 219 -24.30 10.39 -10.02
C LYS A 219 -24.28 11.58 -9.08
N LEU A 220 -23.09 12.01 -8.65
CA LEU A 220 -22.96 13.14 -7.74
C LEU A 220 -23.42 14.46 -8.36
N LYS A 221 -23.15 14.70 -9.65
CA LYS A 221 -23.66 15.89 -10.34
C LYS A 221 -25.18 15.94 -10.33
N VAL A 222 -25.82 14.81 -10.61
CA VAL A 222 -27.28 14.65 -10.54
C VAL A 222 -27.79 14.93 -9.12
N GLU A 223 -27.12 14.42 -8.09
CA GLU A 223 -27.47 14.69 -6.68
C GLU A 223 -27.28 16.16 -6.27
N ILE A 224 -26.32 16.88 -6.85
CA ILE A 224 -26.11 18.31 -6.59
C ILE A 224 -27.21 19.14 -7.26
N GLU A 225 -27.54 18.86 -8.53
CA GLU A 225 -28.65 19.49 -9.24
C GLU A 225 -29.99 19.25 -8.49
N ARG A 226 -30.12 18.09 -7.84
CA ARG A 226 -31.28 17.75 -7.01
C ARG A 226 -31.43 18.62 -5.76
N VAL A 227 -30.34 19.18 -5.23
CA VAL A 227 -30.38 20.12 -4.11
C VAL A 227 -30.81 21.52 -4.55
N GLU A 228 -30.71 21.82 -5.85
CA GLU A 228 -31.06 23.12 -6.45
C GLU A 228 -32.44 23.12 -7.15
N GLY A 229 -33.04 21.97 -7.46
CA GLY A 229 -34.24 21.84 -8.29
C GLY A 229 -35.57 21.52 -7.58
N ASP A 230 -36.66 21.70 -8.32
CA ASP A 230 -38.05 21.60 -7.87
C ASP A 230 -38.54 20.14 -7.75
N GLU A 231 -39.68 19.88 -7.09
CA GLU A 231 -40.23 18.53 -6.82
C GLU A 231 -40.45 17.64 -8.06
N GLU A 232 -40.60 18.27 -9.24
CA GLU A 232 -40.77 17.60 -10.53
C GLU A 232 -39.45 17.29 -11.23
N GLU A 233 -38.40 18.07 -10.97
CA GLU A 233 -37.01 17.78 -11.39
C GLU A 233 -36.42 16.64 -10.55
N LEU A 234 -36.72 16.62 -9.25
CA LEU A 234 -36.40 15.52 -8.32
C LEU A 234 -36.80 14.14 -8.88
N LYS A 235 -38.02 13.99 -9.40
CA LYS A 235 -38.50 12.73 -10.00
C LYS A 235 -37.79 12.33 -11.29
N LYS A 236 -37.31 13.29 -12.08
CA LYS A 236 -36.54 13.02 -13.31
C LYS A 236 -35.10 12.60 -12.97
N LEU A 237 -34.52 13.26 -11.97
CA LEU A 237 -33.18 12.97 -11.46
C LEU A 237 -33.13 11.58 -10.78
N ASP A 238 -34.16 11.19 -10.03
CA ASP A 238 -34.25 9.84 -9.42
C ASP A 238 -34.23 8.72 -10.47
N LYS A 239 -34.95 8.89 -11.58
CA LYS A 239 -34.91 7.94 -12.71
C LYS A 239 -33.54 7.88 -13.38
N LEU A 240 -32.82 9.00 -13.40
CA LEU A 240 -31.48 9.09 -13.97
C LEU A 240 -30.45 8.38 -13.08
N ILE A 241 -30.59 8.51 -11.75
CA ILE A 241 -29.77 7.77 -10.78
C ILE A 241 -30.00 6.26 -10.89
N GLU A 242 -31.26 5.81 -10.99
CA GLU A 242 -31.56 4.39 -11.21
C GLU A 242 -30.95 3.86 -12.51
N ALA A 243 -30.99 4.65 -13.59
CA ALA A 243 -30.37 4.27 -14.86
C ALA A 243 -28.85 4.12 -14.75
N ILE A 244 -28.18 5.06 -14.07
CA ILE A 244 -26.73 5.01 -13.80
C ILE A 244 -26.37 3.79 -12.94
N ASP A 245 -27.15 3.51 -11.89
CA ASP A 245 -26.92 2.38 -10.99
C ASP A 245 -27.13 1.01 -11.68
N ASN A 246 -27.99 0.94 -12.70
CA ASN A 246 -28.21 -0.27 -13.50
C ASN A 246 -27.10 -0.49 -14.54
N GLU A 247 -26.56 0.59 -15.12
CA GLU A 247 -25.44 0.54 -16.06
C GLU A 247 -24.13 0.13 -15.36
N ALA A 248 -23.92 0.55 -14.11
CA ALA A 248 -22.76 0.14 -13.31
C ALA A 248 -22.77 -1.33 -12.85
N LYS A 249 -23.92 -2.03 -12.96
CA LYS A 249 -24.10 -3.44 -12.57
C LYS A 249 -24.04 -4.42 -13.75
N SER A 250 -24.06 -3.92 -14.99
CA SER A 250 -23.93 -4.73 -16.21
C SER A 250 -22.47 -4.90 -16.61
#